data_AF-A0A8D7ZWA2-F1
#
_entry.id   AF-A0A8D7ZWA2-F1
#
_cell.length_a   1.000
_cell.length_b   1.000
_cell.length_c   1.000
_cell.angle_alpha   90.00
_cell.angle_beta   90.00
_cell.angle_gamma   90.00
#
_symmetry.space_group_name_H-M   'P 1'
#
loop_
_entity.id
_entity.type
_entity.pdbx_description
1 polymer ?
#
loop_
_entity_poly.entity_id
_entity_poly.type
_entity_poly.pdbx_seq_one_letter_code
_entity_poly.pdbx_strand_id
1 'polypeptide(L)'
;IQLNCKIGGIPWIVTNPLRSVMVIGFDVCHDTRNRSRSFGALVATSYHESMKHPRFFSTVNHHSAGEELSNYMAQNVVKALRAYRDEFQNLPNRIIIYRDGVGDGQLKYVHDLEITSIKEKLKLITKDAPTTPKLTFLVVSKRIN
;
A
#
# COMPACT_ATOMS: atom_id res chain seq x y z
N ILE A 1 -4.71 16.08 19.48
CA ILE A 1 -3.95 15.36 18.42
C ILE A 1 -4.89 14.75 17.36
N GLN A 2 -5.82 13.86 17.70
CA GLN A 2 -6.68 13.19 16.70
C GLN A 2 -7.53 14.16 15.84
N LEU A 3 -8.14 15.18 16.45
CA LEU A 3 -8.90 16.20 15.71
C LEU A 3 -8.04 16.90 14.67
N ASN A 4 -6.80 17.29 15.05
CA ASN A 4 -5.82 17.88 14.14
C ASN A 4 -5.55 16.98 12.92
N CYS A 5 -5.33 15.68 13.12
CA CYS A 5 -5.09 14.75 12.02
C CYS A 5 -6.29 14.61 11.07
N LYS A 6 -7.52 14.58 11.61
CA LYS A 6 -8.76 14.46 10.80
C LYS A 6 -9.00 15.66 9.88
N ILE A 7 -8.48 16.83 10.23
CA ILE A 7 -8.56 18.05 9.41
C ILE A 7 -7.29 18.29 8.58
N GLY A 8 -6.40 17.29 8.47
CA GLY A 8 -5.19 17.33 7.64
C GLY A 8 -3.93 17.85 8.34
N GLY A 9 -4.00 18.16 9.64
CA GLY A 9 -2.84 18.60 10.41
C GLY A 9 -1.85 17.48 10.70
N ILE A 10 -0.56 17.80 10.71
CA ILE A 10 0.54 16.85 10.99
C ILE A 10 1.20 17.24 12.31
N PRO A 11 1.04 16.43 13.38
CA PRO A 11 1.54 16.78 14.72
C PRO A 11 3.07 16.84 14.82
N TRP A 12 3.78 15.91 14.18
CA TRP A 12 5.24 15.85 14.11
C TRP A 12 5.68 15.04 12.88
N ILE A 13 6.95 15.19 12.47
CA ILE A 13 7.56 14.48 11.35
C ILE A 13 8.94 13.99 11.77
N VAL A 14 9.31 12.79 11.32
CA VAL A 14 10.67 12.28 11.40
C VAL A 14 11.36 12.53 10.07
N THR A 15 12.62 12.97 10.09
CA THR A 15 13.41 13.20 8.87
C THR A 15 13.51 11.92 8.05
N ASN A 16 12.97 11.95 6.83
CA ASN A 16 13.06 10.84 5.88
C ASN A 16 14.24 11.08 4.92
N PRO A 17 15.28 10.21 4.89
CA PRO A 17 16.41 10.37 3.97
C PRO A 17 16.05 10.04 2.51
N LEU A 18 14.89 9.43 2.26
CA LEU A 18 14.44 9.06 0.92
C LEU A 18 13.66 10.21 0.26
N ARG A 19 14.17 10.70 -0.89
CA ARG A 19 13.61 11.86 -1.60
C ARG A 19 12.27 11.62 -2.30
N SER A 20 12.03 10.41 -2.82
CA SER A 20 10.82 10.04 -3.56
C SER A 20 10.47 8.60 -3.21
N VAL A 21 9.53 8.43 -2.27
CA VAL A 21 9.13 7.12 -1.76
C VAL A 21 7.66 7.09 -1.39
N MET A 22 7.01 5.99 -1.74
CA MET A 22 5.68 5.63 -1.25
C MET A 22 5.80 4.47 -0.27
N VAL A 23 5.29 4.65 0.95
CA VAL A 23 5.23 3.61 1.97
C VAL A 23 3.78 3.18 2.12
N ILE A 24 3.51 1.88 1.99
CA ILE A 24 2.17 1.30 1.96
C ILE A 24 2.04 0.33 3.14
N GLY A 25 0.95 0.45 3.90
CA GLY A 25 0.48 -0.58 4.82
C GLY A 25 -0.75 -1.27 4.24
N PHE A 26 -0.82 -2.60 4.37
CA PHE A 26 -1.98 -3.39 3.98
C PHE A 26 -2.35 -4.41 5.07
N ASP A 27 -3.62 -4.39 5.47
CA ASP A 27 -4.18 -5.28 6.47
C ASP A 27 -5.55 -5.81 6.01
N VAL A 28 -5.92 -6.99 6.51
CA VAL A 28 -7.21 -7.63 6.26
C VAL A 28 -7.93 -7.85 7.58
N CYS A 29 -9.12 -7.28 7.69
CA CYS A 29 -9.99 -7.47 8.84
C CYS A 29 -11.20 -8.31 8.46
N HIS A 30 -11.46 -9.38 9.20
CA HIS A 30 -12.66 -10.20 9.04
C HIS A 30 -13.86 -9.54 9.71
N ASP A 31 -15.00 -9.55 9.03
CA ASP A 31 -16.25 -9.01 9.58
C ASP A 31 -16.73 -9.90 10.74
N THR A 32 -16.97 -9.28 11.89
CA THR A 32 -17.41 -9.97 13.12
C THR A 32 -18.85 -10.47 13.04
N ARG A 33 -19.69 -9.83 12.23
CA ARG A 33 -21.10 -10.18 12.05
C ARG A 33 -21.30 -11.17 10.91
N ASN A 34 -20.47 -11.10 9.88
CA ASN A 34 -20.54 -12.01 8.74
C ASN A 34 -19.16 -12.57 8.36
N ARG A 35 -18.88 -13.80 8.79
CA ARG A 35 -17.60 -14.48 8.54
C ARG A 35 -17.28 -14.73 7.06
N SER A 36 -18.27 -14.63 6.15
CA SER A 36 -18.00 -14.71 4.71
C SER A 36 -17.47 -13.41 4.11
N ARG A 37 -17.35 -12.34 4.92
CA ARG A 37 -16.89 -11.02 4.49
C ARG A 37 -15.61 -10.62 5.19
N SER A 38 -14.76 -9.99 4.41
CA SER A 38 -13.50 -9.44 4.87
C SER A 38 -13.22 -8.11 4.17
N PHE A 39 -12.46 -7.26 4.84
CA PHE A 39 -12.13 -5.93 4.35
C PHE A 39 -10.61 -5.79 4.26
N GLY A 40 -10.12 -5.61 3.04
CA GLY A 40 -8.73 -5.25 2.79
C GLY A 40 -8.59 -3.74 2.83
N ALA A 41 -7.76 -3.23 3.74
CA ALA A 41 -7.47 -1.81 3.87
C ALA A 41 -6.04 -1.53 3.42
N LEU A 42 -5.86 -0.55 2.53
CA LEU A 42 -4.57 -0.03 2.11
C LEU A 42 -4.44 1.42 2.55
N VAL A 43 -3.32 1.76 3.17
CA VAL A 43 -2.93 3.15 3.44
C VAL A 43 -1.56 3.38 2.81
N ALA A 44 -1.42 4.46 2.04
CA ALA A 44 -0.18 4.89 1.42
C ALA A 44 0.23 6.26 1.95
N THR A 45 1.49 6.37 2.38
CA THR A 45 2.16 7.62 2.72
C THR A 45 3.14 7.97 1.61
N SER A 46 3.05 9.18 1.10
CA SER A 46 3.84 9.66 -0.03
C SER A 46 4.79 10.76 0.41
N TYR A 47 6.07 10.55 0.14
CA TYR A 47 7.14 11.52 0.36
C TYR A 47 7.73 11.92 -0.98
N HIS A 48 7.87 13.23 -1.19
CA HIS A 48 8.48 13.80 -2.38
C HIS A 48 9.30 15.03 -2.01
N GLU A 49 10.42 15.26 -2.70
CA GLU A 49 11.35 16.35 -2.42
C GLU A 49 10.76 17.75 -2.58
N SER A 50 9.70 17.88 -3.39
CA SER A 50 8.99 19.15 -3.58
C SER A 50 8.07 19.52 -2.41
N MET A 51 7.88 18.64 -1.43
CA MET A 51 6.92 18.82 -0.34
C MET A 51 7.57 18.67 1.03
N LYS A 52 7.28 19.61 1.93
CA LYS A 52 7.73 19.57 3.33
C LYS A 52 7.01 18.54 4.18
N HIS A 53 5.84 18.07 3.73
CA HIS A 53 4.92 17.26 4.49
C HIS A 53 4.45 16.05 3.69
N PRO A 54 4.34 14.86 4.31
CA PRO A 54 3.85 13.69 3.63
C PRO A 54 2.37 13.84 3.24
N ARG A 55 1.99 13.17 2.15
CA ARG A 55 0.58 12.99 1.77
C ARG A 55 0.10 11.59 2.10
N PHE A 56 -1.16 11.48 2.46
CA PHE A 56 -1.78 10.21 2.82
C PHE A 56 -2.89 9.88 1.84
N PHE A 57 -2.96 8.62 1.43
CA PHE A 57 -4.03 8.05 0.62
C PHE A 57 -4.50 6.78 1.29
N SER A 58 -5.80 6.50 1.28
CA SER A 58 -6.34 5.24 1.79
C SER A 58 -7.47 4.72 0.92
N THR A 59 -7.56 3.41 0.77
CA THR A 59 -8.65 2.72 0.08
C THR A 59 -9.02 1.46 0.84
N VAL A 60 -10.30 1.11 0.81
CA VAL A 60 -10.82 -0.11 1.43
C VAL A 60 -11.62 -0.89 0.39
N ASN A 61 -11.45 -2.20 0.39
CA ASN A 61 -12.20 -3.11 -0.48
C ASN A 61 -12.83 -4.21 0.34
N HIS A 62 -14.12 -4.40 0.08
CA HIS A 62 -14.82 -5.60 0.51
C HIS A 62 -14.37 -6.76 -0.38
N HIS A 63 -14.13 -7.92 0.23
CA HIS A 63 -13.99 -9.18 -0.51
C HIS A 63 -14.80 -10.30 0.15
N SER A 64 -15.44 -11.10 -0.70
CA SER A 64 -16.23 -12.26 -0.29
C SER A 64 -15.34 -13.49 -0.12
N ALA A 65 -15.80 -14.48 0.65
CA ALA A 65 -15.14 -15.78 0.75
C ALA A 65 -14.95 -16.41 -0.65
N GLY A 66 -13.71 -16.76 -0.99
CA GLY A 66 -13.34 -17.32 -2.29
C GLY A 66 -12.85 -16.29 -3.32
N GLU A 67 -12.95 -14.99 -3.06
CA GLU A 67 -12.33 -13.97 -3.92
C GLU A 67 -10.82 -13.85 -3.63
N GLU A 68 -10.04 -13.68 -4.70
CA GLU A 68 -8.58 -13.54 -4.61
C GLU A 68 -8.18 -12.16 -4.09
N LEU A 69 -7.76 -12.11 -2.81
CA LEU A 69 -7.24 -10.93 -2.14
C LEU A 69 -6.11 -10.24 -2.93
N SER A 70 -5.28 -11.03 -3.62
CA SER A 70 -4.17 -10.58 -4.45
C SER A 70 -4.59 -9.57 -5.53
N ASN A 71 -5.73 -9.80 -6.16
CA ASN A 71 -6.24 -8.91 -7.22
C ASN A 71 -6.60 -7.54 -6.65
N TYR A 72 -7.25 -7.50 -5.49
CA TYR A 72 -7.61 -6.25 -4.82
C TYR A 72 -6.38 -5.49 -4.33
N MET A 73 -5.39 -6.20 -3.80
CA MET A 73 -4.14 -5.57 -3.36
C MET A 73 -3.45 -4.86 -4.53
N ALA A 74 -3.28 -5.53 -5.67
CA ALA A 74 -2.66 -4.94 -6.85
C ALA A 74 -3.45 -3.74 -7.38
N GLN A 75 -4.78 -3.82 -7.41
CA GLN A 75 -5.63 -2.68 -7.79
C GLN A 75 -5.48 -1.49 -6.84
N ASN A 76 -5.37 -1.75 -5.54
CA ASN A 76 -5.24 -0.69 -4.54
C ASN A 76 -3.88 0.00 -4.60
N VAL A 77 -2.81 -0.74 -4.91
CA VAL A 77 -1.50 -0.16 -5.20
C VAL A 77 -1.58 0.76 -6.43
N VAL A 78 -2.30 0.35 -7.49
CA VAL A 78 -2.51 1.22 -8.67
C VAL A 78 -3.25 2.50 -8.31
N LYS A 79 -4.30 2.44 -7.48
CA LYS A 79 -5.02 3.63 -7.01
C LYS A 79 -4.09 4.57 -6.23
N ALA A 80 -3.26 4.03 -5.34
CA ALA A 80 -2.28 4.82 -4.58
C ALA A 80 -1.25 5.49 -5.51
N LEU A 81 -0.77 4.77 -6.53
CA LEU A 81 0.18 5.32 -7.52
C LEU A 81 -0.44 6.41 -8.37
N ARG A 82 -1.72 6.28 -8.74
CA ARG A 82 -2.44 7.37 -9.42
C ARG A 82 -2.55 8.60 -8.54
N ALA A 83 -2.97 8.44 -7.28
CA ALA A 83 -3.02 9.56 -6.33
C ALA A 83 -1.66 10.25 -6.13
N TYR A 84 -0.58 9.48 -6.11
CA TYR A 84 0.78 10.03 -6.08
C TYR A 84 1.11 10.79 -7.36
N ARG A 85 0.81 10.21 -8.53
CA ARG A 85 1.05 10.87 -9.82
C ARG A 85 0.24 12.15 -9.96
N ASP A 86 -1.00 12.18 -9.48
CA ASP A 86 -1.85 13.37 -9.54
C ASP A 86 -1.27 14.51 -8.69
N GLU A 87 -0.71 14.20 -7.51
CA GLU A 87 -0.09 15.19 -6.63
C GLU A 87 1.29 15.66 -7.11
N PHE A 88 2.15 14.75 -7.58
CA PHE A 88 3.57 15.04 -7.85
C PHE A 88 3.92 15.07 -9.34
N GLN A 89 2.96 14.78 -10.22
CA GLN A 89 3.14 14.66 -11.68
C GLN A 89 4.21 13.63 -12.09
N ASN A 90 4.58 12.73 -11.18
CA ASN A 90 5.58 11.69 -11.38
C ASN A 90 5.26 10.46 -10.53
N LEU A 91 5.91 9.32 -10.78
CA LEU A 91 5.81 8.12 -9.95
C LEU A 91 6.89 8.12 -8.84
N PRO A 92 6.68 7.38 -7.73
CA PRO A 92 7.70 7.28 -6.68
C PRO A 92 8.90 6.47 -7.18
N ASN A 93 10.11 6.83 -6.77
CA ASN A 93 11.31 6.04 -7.11
C ASN A 93 11.33 4.68 -6.38
N ARG A 94 10.69 4.61 -5.22
CA ARG A 94 10.64 3.43 -4.35
C ARG A 94 9.24 3.22 -3.80
N ILE A 95 8.81 1.96 -3.75
CA ILE A 95 7.56 1.55 -3.10
C ILE A 95 7.95 0.54 -2.03
N ILE A 96 7.58 0.81 -0.78
CA ILE A 96 7.80 -0.09 0.35
C ILE A 96 6.43 -0.54 0.86
N ILE A 97 6.15 -1.84 0.83
CA ILE A 97 4.87 -2.40 1.25
C ILE A 97 5.08 -3.20 2.53
N TYR A 98 4.32 -2.89 3.58
CA TYR A 98 4.18 -3.66 4.80
C TYR A 98 2.84 -4.41 4.78
N ARG A 99 2.88 -5.73 4.69
CA ARG A 99 1.73 -6.63 4.62
C ARG A 99 1.56 -7.37 5.96
N ASP A 100 0.51 -7.07 6.70
CA ASP A 100 0.20 -7.69 8.00
C ASP A 100 -0.80 -8.86 7.89
N GLY A 101 -0.80 -9.82 8.80
CA GLY A 101 -1.83 -10.88 8.80
C GLY A 101 -1.63 -11.95 7.71
N VAL A 102 -0.38 -12.29 7.41
CA VAL A 102 0.00 -13.42 6.56
C VAL A 102 0.61 -14.50 7.46
N GLY A 103 0.04 -15.71 7.43
CA GLY A 103 0.64 -16.86 8.13
C GLY A 103 1.79 -17.48 7.33
N ASP A 104 2.70 -18.20 8.00
CA ASP A 104 3.88 -18.81 7.36
C ASP A 104 3.52 -19.73 6.18
N GLY A 105 2.44 -20.51 6.32
CA GLY A 105 1.94 -21.38 5.24
C GLY A 105 1.41 -20.64 4.01
N GLN A 106 1.21 -19.32 4.09
CA GLN A 106 0.68 -18.49 3.00
C GLN A 106 1.78 -17.67 2.30
N LEU A 107 3.03 -17.70 2.77
CA LEU A 107 4.12 -16.90 2.21
C LEU A 107 4.34 -17.18 0.72
N LYS A 108 4.27 -18.45 0.31
CA LYS A 108 4.39 -18.84 -1.10
C LYS A 108 3.24 -18.28 -1.94
N TYR A 109 2.02 -18.33 -1.44
CA TYR A 109 0.84 -17.77 -2.10
C TYR A 109 0.99 -16.25 -2.28
N VAL A 110 1.41 -15.54 -1.23
CA VAL A 110 1.64 -14.09 -1.29
C VAL A 110 2.72 -13.73 -2.31
N HIS A 111 3.84 -14.48 -2.30
CA HIS A 111 4.90 -14.26 -3.27
C HIS A 111 4.45 -14.51 -4.71
N ASP A 112 3.84 -15.66 -4.97
CA ASP A 112 3.54 -16.11 -6.32
C ASP A 112 2.37 -15.35 -6.95
N LEU A 113 1.40 -14.89 -6.13
CA LEU A 113 0.22 -14.17 -6.60
C LEU A 113 0.26 -12.68 -6.29
N GLU A 114 0.28 -12.27 -5.01
CA GLU A 114 0.17 -10.83 -4.66
C GLU A 114 1.33 -10.02 -5.26
N ILE A 115 2.58 -10.46 -5.05
CA ILE A 115 3.76 -9.73 -5.54
C ILE A 115 3.81 -9.75 -7.08
N THR A 116 3.48 -10.89 -7.71
CA THR A 116 3.45 -11.01 -9.17
C THR A 116 2.41 -10.05 -9.77
N SER A 117 1.17 -10.05 -9.27
CA SER A 117 0.11 -9.15 -9.74
C SER A 117 0.49 -7.68 -9.55
N ILE A 118 1.12 -7.32 -8.43
CA ILE A 118 1.63 -5.95 -8.22
C ILE A 118 2.70 -5.61 -9.28
N LYS A 119 3.68 -6.49 -9.51
CA LYS A 119 4.74 -6.26 -10.51
C LYS A 119 4.18 -6.09 -11.92
N GLU A 120 3.18 -6.88 -12.29
CA GLU A 120 2.51 -6.76 -13.60
C GLU A 120 1.79 -5.41 -13.74
N LYS A 121 1.00 -5.02 -12.74
CA LYS A 121 0.32 -3.72 -12.76
C LYS A 121 1.31 -2.55 -12.73
N LEU A 122 2.43 -2.68 -12.02
CA LEU A 122 3.52 -1.70 -12.04
C LEU A 122 4.12 -1.57 -13.45
N LYS A 123 4.44 -2.68 -14.12
CA LYS A 123 4.94 -2.63 -15.50
C LYS A 123 3.97 -1.92 -16.44
N LEU A 124 2.67 -2.12 -16.26
CA LEU A 124 1.64 -1.46 -17.07
C LEU A 124 1.56 0.05 -16.82
N ILE A 125 1.62 0.50 -15.56
CA ILE A 125 1.52 1.93 -15.22
C ILE A 125 2.81 2.71 -15.54
N THR A 126 3.94 2.01 -15.61
CA THR A 126 5.26 2.61 -15.90
C THR A 126 5.66 2.54 -17.36
N LYS A 127 4.78 2.06 -18.27
CA LYS A 127 5.10 1.97 -19.71
C LYS A 127 5.55 3.30 -20.29
N ASP A 128 4.90 4.38 -19.87
CA ASP A 128 5.17 5.74 -20.34
C ASP A 128 6.07 6.53 -19.38
N ALA A 129 6.59 5.88 -18.32
CA ALA A 129 7.42 6.52 -17.32
C ALA A 129 8.91 6.30 -17.61
N PRO A 130 9.77 7.29 -17.36
CA PRO A 130 11.22 7.18 -17.63
C PRO A 130 11.91 6.15 -16.73
N THR A 131 11.33 5.84 -15.58
CA THR A 131 11.91 4.90 -14.60
C THR A 131 10.83 4.05 -13.92
N THR A 132 11.10 2.76 -13.78
CA THR A 132 10.26 1.83 -13.01
C THR A 132 10.59 1.95 -11.51
N PRO A 133 9.59 2.13 -10.63
CA PRO A 133 9.79 2.15 -9.19
C PRO A 133 10.41 0.85 -8.67
N LYS A 134 11.35 0.97 -7.71
CA LYS A 134 11.89 -0.20 -7.00
C LYS A 134 10.90 -0.64 -5.92
N LEU A 135 10.44 -1.89 -6.00
CA LEU A 135 9.49 -2.47 -5.06
C LEU A 135 10.22 -3.25 -3.94
N THR A 136 9.87 -2.95 -2.69
CA THR A 136 10.25 -3.74 -1.51
C THR A 136 8.97 -4.21 -0.82
N PHE A 137 8.87 -5.50 -0.54
CA PHE A 137 7.70 -6.12 0.09
C PHE A 137 8.13 -6.78 1.39
N LEU A 138 7.50 -6.39 2.50
CA LEU A 138 7.81 -6.84 3.85
C LEU A 138 6.55 -7.46 4.44
N VAL A 139 6.62 -8.74 4.79
CA VAL A 139 5.58 -9.39 5.60
C VAL A 139 5.84 -9.06 7.06
N VAL A 140 4.81 -8.59 7.76
CA VAL A 140 4.87 -8.22 9.17
C VAL A 140 4.09 -9.25 9.97
N SER A 141 4.76 -9.90 10.92
CA SER A 141 4.15 -10.85 11.84
C SER A 141 4.19 -10.29 13.25
N LYS A 142 3.02 -9.94 13.80
CA LYS A 142 2.90 -9.40 15.16
C LYS A 142 2.79 -10.47 16.25
N ARG A 143 2.33 -11.67 15.88
CA ARG A 143 2.13 -12.80 16.80
C ARG A 143 3.25 -13.81 16.55
N ILE A 144 4.33 -13.67 17.31
CA ILE A 144 5.47 -14.57 17.29
C ILE A 144 5.42 -15.32 18.62
N ASN A 145 5.26 -16.65 18.57
CA ASN A 145 5.29 -17.53 19.75
C ASN A 145 6.73 -17.95 20.04
#